data_AF-A0AAV3GFX3-F1
#
_entry.id   AF-A0AAV3GFX3-F1
#
_cell.length_a   1.000
_cell.length_b   1.000
_cell.length_c   1.000
_cell.angle_alpha   90.00
_cell.angle_beta   90.00
_cell.angle_gamma   90.00
#
_symmetry.space_group_name_H-M   'P 1'
#
loop_
_entity.id
_entity.type
_entity.pdbx_description
1 polymer ?
#
loop_
_entity_poly.entity_id
_entity_poly.type
_entity_poly.pdbx_seq_one_letter_code
_entity_poly.pdbx_strand_id
1 'polypeptide(L)' 'SIYDLRKLVYSFKGLDQKILVAKYIEGLSLKQIAGEFGHSYGYIRNKHNQILKKIEKSDNDVTIPIDKS' A
#
# COMPACT_ATOMS: atom_id res chain seq x y z
N SER A 1 4.03 14.89 2.17
CA SER A 1 5.48 14.89 2.49
C SER A 1 6.05 13.48 2.34
N ILE A 2 7.35 13.29 2.08
CA ILE A 2 8.01 11.96 2.08
C ILE A 2 7.77 11.20 3.40
N TYR A 3 7.56 11.95 4.48
CA TYR A 3 7.21 11.43 5.81
C TYR A 3 5.87 10.67 5.82
N ASP A 4 4.90 11.08 5.01
CA ASP A 4 3.56 10.47 4.98
C ASP A 4 3.60 9.13 4.24
N LEU A 5 4.36 9.06 3.14
CA LEU A 5 4.55 7.82 2.39
C LEU A 5 5.26 6.75 3.21
N ARG A 6 6.32 7.11 3.94
CA ARG A 6 7.02 6.15 4.82
C ARG A 6 6.09 5.64 5.91
N LYS A 7 5.35 6.52 6.60
CA LYS A 7 4.37 6.11 7.62
C LYS A 7 3.32 5.15 7.05
N LEU A 8 2.82 5.45 5.84
CA LEU A 8 1.87 4.60 5.14
C LEU A 8 2.46 3.23 4.81
N VAL A 9 3.64 3.19 4.19
CA VAL A 9 4.30 1.92 3.82
C VAL A 9 4.52 1.04 5.05
N TYR A 10 5.00 1.62 6.16
CA TYR A 10 5.28 0.89 7.40
C TYR A 10 4.04 0.54 8.23
N SER A 11 2.84 1.03 7.89
CA SER A 11 1.59 0.57 8.53
C SER A 11 1.15 -0.80 8.02
N PHE A 12 1.55 -1.17 6.80
CA PHE A 12 1.37 -2.51 6.24
C PHE A 12 2.43 -3.48 6.74
N LYS A 13 2.16 -4.77 6.62
CA LYS A 13 3.08 -5.85 7.03
C LYS A 13 3.21 -6.92 5.96
N GLY A 14 4.30 -7.68 6.02
CA GLY A 14 4.52 -8.84 5.15
C GLY A 14 4.61 -8.45 3.67
N LEU A 15 3.92 -9.21 2.81
CA LEU A 15 3.98 -8.98 1.37
C LEU A 15 3.40 -7.62 0.95
N ASP A 16 2.35 -7.14 1.62
CA ASP A 16 1.71 -5.86 1.28
C ASP A 16 2.71 -4.71 1.48
N GLN A 17 3.48 -4.72 2.57
CA GLN A 17 4.56 -3.76 2.82
C GLN A 17 5.66 -3.84 1.76
N LYS A 18 6.11 -5.06 1.43
CA LYS A 18 7.17 -5.26 0.42
C LYS A 18 6.75 -4.72 -0.95
N ILE A 19 5.49 -4.93 -1.35
CA ILE A 19 4.94 -4.39 -2.60
C ILE A 19 4.97 -2.85 -2.60
N LEU A 20 4.62 -2.21 -1.47
CA LEU A 20 4.63 -0.76 -1.36
C LEU A 20 6.05 -0.17 -1.37
N VAL A 21 7.01 -0.79 -0.68
CA VAL A 21 8.44 -0.40 -0.72
C VAL A 21 8.94 -0.47 -2.17
N ALA A 22 8.78 -1.62 -2.81
CA ALA A 22 9.25 -1.83 -4.18
C ALA A 22 8.60 -0.84 -5.17
N LYS A 23 7.28 -0.61 -5.05
CA LYS A 23 6.54 0.26 -5.97
C LYS A 23 6.92 1.74 -5.82
N TYR A 24 7.05 2.24 -4.59
CA TYR A 24 7.07 3.68 -4.30
C TYR A 24 8.39 4.19 -3.73
N ILE A 25 9.22 3.32 -3.15
CA ILE A 25 10.56 3.67 -2.66
C ILE A 25 11.62 3.27 -3.69
N GLU A 26 11.54 2.05 -4.23
CA GLU A 26 12.50 1.53 -5.20
C GLU A 26 12.12 1.83 -6.66
N GLY A 27 10.88 2.28 -6.90
CA GLY A 27 10.41 2.70 -8.22
C GLY A 27 10.10 1.55 -9.19
N LEU A 28 9.97 0.32 -8.71
CA LEU A 28 9.73 -0.86 -9.54
C LEU A 28 8.33 -0.88 -10.15
N SER A 29 8.21 -1.54 -11.30
CA SER A 29 6.93 -1.88 -11.91
C SER A 29 6.32 -3.14 -11.26
N LEU A 30 5.00 -3.28 -11.32
CA LEU A 30 4.31 -4.48 -10.80
C LEU A 30 4.79 -5.78 -11.48
N LYS A 31 5.29 -5.71 -12.72
CA LYS A 31 5.87 -6.85 -13.44
C LYS A 31 7.26 -7.24 -12.88
N GLN A 32 8.11 -6.25 -12.57
CA GLN A 32 9.40 -6.50 -11.91
C GLN A 32 9.18 -7.07 -10.51
N ILE A 33 8.27 -6.49 -9.72
CA ILE A 33 7.89 -6.95 -8.38
C ILE A 33 7.42 -8.42 -8.41
N ALA A 34 6.60 -8.78 -9.41
CA ALA A 34 6.17 -10.15 -9.60
C ALA A 34 7.34 -11.11 -9.84
N GLY A 35 8.29 -10.72 -10.71
CA GLY A 35 9.52 -11.49 -10.94
C GLY A 35 10.38 -11.63 -9.68
N GLU A 36 10.62 -10.53 -8.97
CA GLU A 36 11.46 -10.52 -7.76
C GLU A 36 10.86 -11.31 -6.60
N PHE A 37 9.55 -11.27 -6.43
CA PHE A 37 8.87 -11.95 -5.32
C PHE A 37 8.39 -13.36 -5.68
N GLY A 38 8.71 -13.87 -6.87
CA GLY A 38 8.33 -15.22 -7.30
C GLY A 38 6.82 -15.42 -7.41
N HIS A 39 6.10 -14.37 -7.84
CA HIS A 39 4.65 -14.37 -7.96
C HIS A 39 4.20 -14.06 -9.39
N SER A 40 2.96 -14.42 -9.72
CA SER A 40 2.39 -14.01 -11.00
C SER A 40 2.07 -12.50 -11.01
N TYR A 41 2.17 -11.88 -12.18
CA TYR A 41 1.78 -10.47 -12.36
C TYR A 41 0.34 -10.20 -11.89
N GLY A 42 -0.59 -11.11 -12.22
CA GLY A 42 -2.00 -10.99 -11.81
C GLY A 42 -2.17 -11.01 -10.30
N TYR A 43 -1.42 -11.86 -9.59
CA TYR A 43 -1.46 -11.91 -8.13
C TYR A 43 -0.96 -10.60 -7.50
N ILE A 44 0.19 -10.09 -7.95
CA ILE A 44 0.75 -8.81 -7.47
C ILE A 44 -0.19 -7.65 -7.79
N ARG A 45 -0.78 -7.60 -8.99
CA ARG A 45 -1.75 -6.57 -9.37
C ARG A 45 -2.99 -6.60 -8.48
N ASN A 46 -3.54 -7.78 -8.21
CA ASN A 46 -4.70 -7.92 -7.34
C ASN A 46 -4.39 -7.50 -5.90
N LYS A 47 -3.21 -7.89 -5.38
CA LYS A 47 -2.74 -7.45 -4.06
C LYS A 47 -2.56 -5.93 -3.99
N HIS A 48 -1.93 -5.33 -4.99
CA HIS A 48 -1.76 -3.88 -5.08
C HIS A 48 -3.10 -3.15 -5.06
N ASN A 49 -4.10 -3.60 -5.84
CA ASN A 49 -5.44 -3.04 -5.82
C ASN A 49 -6.12 -3.14 -4.44
N GLN A 50 -5.95 -4.26 -3.72
CA GLN A 50 -6.50 -4.41 -2.37
C GLN A 50 -5.84 -3.44 -1.37
N ILE A 51 -4.54 -3.21 -1.50
CA ILE A 51 -3.80 -2.26 -0.68
C ILE A 51 -4.32 -0.85 -0.94
N LEU A 52 -4.47 -0.42 -2.20
CA LEU A 52 -5.01 0.90 -2.55
C LEU A 52 -6.40 1.12 -1.95
N LYS A 53 -7.30 0.13 -2.05
CA LYS A 53 -8.64 0.21 -1.43
C LYS A 53 -8.59 0.37 0.09
N LYS A 54 -7.63 -0.27 0.77
CA LYS A 54 -7.44 -0.10 2.22
C LYS A 54 -6.97 1.31 2.56
N ILE A 55 -6.07 1.88 1.74
CA ILE A 55 -5.57 3.25 1.90
C ILE A 55 -6.70 4.25 1.72
N GLU A 56 -7.47 4.11 0.63
CA GLU A 56 -8.65 4.94 0.36
C GLU A 56 -9.66 4.86 1.51
N LYS A 57 -9.92 3.66 2.04
CA LYS A 57 -10.83 3.51 3.17
C LYS A 57 -10.30 4.18 4.44
N SER A 58 -9.00 4.06 4.75
CA SER A 58 -8.41 4.67 5.94
C SER A 58 -8.37 6.20 5.89
N ASP A 59 -8.26 6.80 4.70
CA ASP A 59 -8.32 8.26 4.53
C ASP A 59 -9.74 8.79 4.75
N ASN A 60 -10.77 7.99 4.41
CA ASN A 60 -12.17 8.34 4.64
C ASN A 60 -12.62 8.17 6.11
N ASP A 61 -11.87 7.45 6.95
CA ASP A 61 -12.13 7.34 8.40
C ASP A 61 -11.53 8.51 9.22
N VAL A 62 -10.88 9.49 8.56
CA VAL A 62 -10.44 10.75 9.19
C VAL A 62 -11.56 11.81 9.18
N THR A 63 -12.83 11.42 9.01
CA THR A 63 -13.95 12.30 9.31
C THR A 63 -14.35 12.19 10.79
N ILE A 64 -13.80 13.12 11.58
CA ILE A 64 -14.37 13.78 12.75
C ILE A 64 -14.95 12.87 13.86
N PRO A 65 -14.35 12.81 15.07
CA PRO A 65 -15.14 12.49 16.25
C PRO A 65 -16.20 13.58 16.39
N ILE A 66 -17.45 13.26 16.07
CA ILE A 66 -18.62 14.00 16.55
C ILE A 66 -18.64 13.85 18.07
N ASP A 67 -17.90 14.73 18.73
CA ASP A 67 -18.18 15.13 20.10
C ASP A 67 -19.60 15.71 20.11
N LYS A 68 -20.56 14.89 20.55
CA LYS A 68 -21.89 15.36 20.94
C LYS A 68 -21.82 15.68 22.43
N SER A 69 -21.55 16.95 22.73
CA SER A 69 -22.12 17.61 23.92
C SER A 69 -23.64 17.50 23.91
#